data_AF-A0A836P2W8-F1
#
_entry.id   AF-A0A836P2W8-F1
#
_cell.length_a   1.000
_cell.length_b   1.000
_cell.length_c   1.000
_cell.angle_alpha   90.00
_cell.angle_beta   90.00
_cell.angle_gamma   90.00
#
_symmetry.space_group_name_H-M   'P 1'
#
loop_
_entity.id
_entity.type
_entity.pdbx_description
1 polymer ?
#
loop_
_entity_poly.entity_id
_entity_poly.type
_entity_poly.pdbx_seq_one_letter_code
_entity_poly.pdbx_strand_id
1 'polypeptide(L)'
;KAAFVESRLFDDDPAAIPDHPLLRVFDLATHEFLWVHSDQMEPYQYDLTLSDKLILPKTHRDLLDVLTTNLDAFTADIIEGKSAGNVILAKGIPGVGKTLTAEVYSELIKRPLYSIHSGTIGTTAEDIEKSLREVF
;
A
#
# COMPACT_ATOMS: atom_id res chain seq x y z
N LYS A 1 -20.98 12.81 -5.40
CA LYS A 1 -22.32 12.55 -5.97
C LYS A 1 -22.13 11.86 -7.32
N ALA A 2 -21.91 10.54 -7.32
CA ALA A 2 -21.76 9.78 -8.55
C ALA A 2 -23.16 9.58 -9.17
N ALA A 3 -23.27 9.79 -10.48
CA ALA A 3 -24.51 9.63 -11.21
C ALA A 3 -24.81 8.13 -11.37
N PHE A 4 -25.98 7.71 -10.88
CA PHE A 4 -26.48 6.34 -11.02
C PHE A 4 -26.73 6.06 -12.51
N VAL A 5 -26.13 4.99 -13.02
CA VAL A 5 -26.42 4.46 -14.36
C VAL A 5 -27.25 3.19 -14.16
N GLU A 6 -28.52 3.22 -14.58
CA GLU A 6 -29.37 2.03 -14.59
C GLU A 6 -28.82 1.02 -15.63
N SER A 7 -28.43 -0.16 -15.16
CA SER A 7 -28.01 -1.29 -16.00
C SER A 7 -29.13 -2.33 -16.04
N ARG A 8 -29.55 -2.70 -17.25
CA ARG A 8 -30.61 -3.69 -17.50
C ARG A 8 -30.02 -5.09 -17.50
N LEU A 9 -30.04 -5.76 -16.34
CA LEU A 9 -29.56 -7.14 -16.20
C LEU A 9 -30.66 -8.20 -16.41
N PHE A 10 -31.93 -7.81 -16.48
CA PHE A 10 -33.05 -8.73 -16.69
C PHE A 10 -34.02 -8.16 -17.74
N ASP A 11 -34.43 -9.00 -18.69
CA ASP A 11 -35.50 -8.69 -19.63
C ASP A 11 -36.81 -8.47 -18.85
N ASP A 12 -37.45 -7.33 -19.12
CA ASP A 12 -38.82 -6.93 -18.76
C ASP A 12 -39.18 -6.46 -17.33
N ASP A 13 -38.24 -6.26 -16.40
CA ASP A 13 -38.51 -5.45 -15.20
C ASP A 13 -37.23 -4.74 -14.72
N PRO A 14 -37.21 -3.39 -14.57
CA PRO A 14 -36.09 -2.69 -13.94
C PRO A 14 -36.04 -3.03 -12.45
N ALA A 15 -35.53 -4.20 -12.12
CA ALA A 15 -35.15 -4.52 -10.75
C ALA A 15 -33.97 -3.63 -10.36
N ALA A 16 -34.14 -2.84 -9.30
CA ALA A 16 -33.02 -2.12 -8.70
C ALA A 16 -31.92 -3.13 -8.36
N ILE A 17 -30.70 -2.86 -8.82
CA ILE A 17 -29.54 -3.67 -8.46
C ILE A 17 -29.47 -3.66 -6.92
N PRO A 18 -29.37 -4.83 -6.25
CA PRO A 18 -29.20 -4.86 -4.82
C PRO A 18 -27.93 -4.07 -4.46
N ASP A 19 -28.09 -2.93 -3.81
CA ASP A 19 -26.98 -2.24 -3.18
C ASP A 19 -26.48 -3.16 -2.07
N HIS A 20 -25.31 -3.76 -2.28
CA HIS A 20 -24.56 -4.34 -1.18
C HIS A 20 -23.54 -3.30 -0.71
N PRO A 21 -23.92 -2.40 0.22
CA PRO A 21 -23.05 -1.31 0.63
C PRO A 21 -21.90 -1.79 1.53
N LEU A 22 -21.89 -3.06 1.93
CA LEU A 22 -20.83 -3.63 2.74
C LEU A 22 -19.68 -4.08 1.82
N LEU A 23 -18.52 -3.49 2.04
CA LEU A 23 -17.29 -3.81 1.35
C LEU A 23 -16.38 -4.58 2.30
N ARG A 24 -15.81 -5.68 1.80
CA ARG A 24 -14.77 -6.39 2.52
C ARG A 24 -13.44 -5.68 2.27
N VAL A 25 -12.94 -5.00 3.29
CA VAL A 25 -11.70 -4.21 3.25
C VAL A 25 -10.63 -4.94 4.05
N PHE A 26 -9.38 -4.79 3.64
CA PHE A 26 -8.24 -5.29 4.39
C PHE A 26 -7.54 -4.13 5.09
N ASP A 27 -7.42 -4.21 6.42
CA ASP A 27 -6.74 -3.20 7.22
C ASP A 27 -5.24 -3.51 7.28
N LEU A 28 -4.43 -2.59 6.73
CA LEU A 28 -2.97 -2.72 6.64
C LEU A 28 -2.27 -2.61 8.00
N ALA A 29 -2.92 -2.07 9.03
CA ALA A 29 -2.33 -1.94 10.36
C ALA A 29 -2.55 -3.20 11.20
N THR A 30 -3.74 -3.79 11.12
CA THR A 30 -4.11 -4.99 11.90
C THR A 30 -3.92 -6.30 11.13
N HIS A 31 -3.78 -6.23 9.81
CA HIS A 31 -3.72 -7.37 8.88
C HIS A 31 -5.00 -8.22 8.90
N GLU A 32 -6.15 -7.59 9.17
CA GLU A 32 -7.45 -8.27 9.24
C GLU A 32 -8.42 -7.79 8.16
N PHE A 33 -9.35 -8.67 7.80
CA PHE A 33 -10.47 -8.30 6.93
C PHE A 33 -11.64 -7.78 7.76
N LEU A 34 -12.14 -6.62 7.38
CA LEU A 34 -13.27 -5.94 8.01
C LEU A 34 -14.38 -5.73 6.99
N TRP A 35 -15.63 -5.77 7.44
CA TRP A 35 -16.78 -5.34 6.64
C TRP A 35 -17.09 -3.88 6.97
N VAL A 36 -16.95 -3.00 5.99
CA VAL A 36 -17.13 -1.56 6.14
C VAL A 36 -18.25 -1.09 5.23
N HIS A 37 -19.11 -0.21 5.72
CA HIS A 37 -20.13 0.42 4.89
C HIS A 37 -19.47 1.41 3.93
N SER A 38 -19.84 1.38 2.65
CA SER A 38 -19.26 2.21 1.59
C SER A 38 -19.36 3.71 1.90
N ASP A 39 -20.47 4.17 2.48
CA ASP A 39 -20.64 5.57 2.93
C ASP A 39 -19.68 6.02 4.03
N GLN A 40 -19.03 5.09 4.74
CA GLN A 40 -18.08 5.38 5.80
C GLN A 40 -16.62 5.37 5.32
N MET A 41 -16.38 5.19 4.02
CA MET A 41 -15.04 5.21 3.46
C MET A 41 -14.71 6.54 2.81
N GLU A 42 -13.49 6.99 3.04
CA GLU A 42 -12.92 8.13 2.35
C GLU A 42 -11.54 7.77 1.77
N PRO A 43 -11.13 8.39 0.65
CA PRO A 43 -9.79 8.23 0.13
C PRO A 43 -8.74 8.67 1.16
N TYR A 44 -7.70 7.85 1.35
CA TYR A 44 -6.57 8.20 2.21
C TYR A 44 -5.86 9.46 1.69
N GLN A 45 -5.60 10.42 2.58
CA GLN A 45 -4.90 11.66 2.25
C GLN A 45 -3.42 11.55 2.66
N TYR A 46 -2.56 11.33 1.67
CA TYR A 46 -1.11 11.24 1.89
C TYR A 46 -0.50 12.59 2.32
N ASP A 47 0.34 12.57 3.36
CA ASP A 47 1.03 13.74 3.91
C ASP A 47 2.45 13.86 3.35
N LEU A 48 2.60 14.61 2.25
CA LEU A 48 3.89 14.86 1.61
C LEU A 48 4.85 15.70 2.48
N THR A 49 4.34 16.40 3.50
CA THR A 49 5.14 17.23 4.42
C THR A 49 5.92 16.39 5.44
N LEU A 50 5.67 15.09 5.52
CA LEU A 50 6.42 14.16 6.38
C LEU A 50 7.91 14.09 6.01
N SER A 51 8.26 14.37 4.75
CA SER A 51 9.65 14.47 4.30
C SER A 51 10.45 15.57 5.02
N ASP A 52 9.80 16.67 5.42
CA ASP A 52 10.44 17.76 6.14
C ASP A 52 10.74 17.38 7.60
N LYS A 53 9.88 16.54 8.19
CA LYS A 53 10.03 16.04 9.57
C LYS A 53 11.16 15.00 9.68
N LEU A 54 11.52 14.38 8.57
CA LEU A 54 12.59 13.39 8.51
C LEU A 54 13.95 14.10 8.35
N ILE A 55 14.69 14.24 9.46
CA ILE A 55 16.04 14.82 9.45
C ILE A 55 17.03 13.77 8.91
N LEU A 56 17.03 13.59 7.60
CA LEU A 56 18.05 12.80 6.93
C LEU A 56 19.26 13.66 6.57
N PRO A 57 20.49 13.11 6.66
CA PRO A 57 21.66 13.71 6.03
C PRO A 57 21.38 13.96 4.55
N LYS A 58 21.93 15.03 3.97
CA LYS A 58 21.65 15.45 2.58
C LYS A 58 21.71 14.29 1.57
N THR A 59 22.75 13.46 1.67
CA THR A 59 22.97 12.28 0.83
C THR A 59 21.82 11.26 0.86
N HIS A 60 21.10 11.13 1.97
CA HIS A 60 19.95 10.22 2.10
C HIS A 60 18.64 10.83 1.56
N ARG A 61 18.50 12.15 1.59
CA ARG A 61 17.37 12.84 0.95
C ARG A 61 17.49 12.76 -0.57
N ASP A 62 18.69 12.98 -1.09
CA ASP A 62 18.97 12.85 -2.52
C ASP A 62 18.61 11.44 -3.03
N LEU A 63 18.84 10.40 -2.21
CA LEU A 63 18.42 9.04 -2.52
C LEU A 63 16.90 8.88 -2.57
N LEU A 64 16.16 9.44 -1.62
CA LEU A 64 14.69 9.41 -1.65
C LEU A 64 14.17 10.14 -2.89
N ASP A 65 14.72 11.30 -3.21
CA ASP A 65 14.35 12.06 -4.41
C ASP A 65 14.63 11.29 -5.70
N VAL A 66 15.77 10.59 -5.81
CA VAL A 66 16.07 9.73 -6.96
C VAL A 66 15.08 8.57 -7.08
N LEU A 67 14.70 7.97 -5.95
CA LEU A 67 13.74 6.86 -5.90
C LEU A 67 12.31 7.30 -6.23
N THR A 68 11.93 8.53 -5.88
CA THR A 68 10.59 9.08 -6.16
C THR A 68 10.47 9.72 -7.55
N THR A 69 11.54 10.30 -8.09
CA THR A 69 11.49 11.02 -9.39
C THR A 69 11.37 10.09 -10.59
N ASN A 70 11.80 8.83 -10.47
CA ASN A 70 11.76 7.85 -11.55
C ASN A 70 10.65 6.80 -11.39
N LEU A 71 9.60 7.08 -10.61
CA LEU A 71 8.50 6.12 -10.43
C LEU A 71 7.93 5.63 -11.76
N ASP A 72 7.79 6.49 -12.78
CA ASP A 72 7.29 6.10 -14.11
C ASP A 72 8.32 5.33 -14.94
N ALA A 73 9.62 5.68 -14.82
CA ALA A 73 10.71 4.96 -15.49
C ALA A 73 10.96 3.57 -14.89
N PHE A 74 10.54 3.33 -13.63
CA PHE A 74 10.68 2.08 -12.91
C PHE A 74 9.37 1.28 -12.80
N THR A 75 8.22 1.85 -13.12
CA THR A 75 6.92 1.14 -13.20
C THR A 75 6.52 0.78 -14.62
N ALA A 76 7.15 1.39 -15.63
CA ALA A 76 7.07 0.94 -17.00
C ALA A 76 7.86 -0.37 -17.16
N ASP A 77 7.18 -1.49 -16.85
CA ASP A 77 7.54 -2.80 -17.37
C ASP A 77 7.63 -2.69 -18.91
N ILE A 78 8.83 -2.49 -19.44
CA ILE A 78 9.09 -2.67 -20.87
C ILE A 78 8.96 -4.17 -21.24
N ILE A 79 8.96 -5.06 -20.23
CA ILE A 79 8.88 -6.51 -20.38
C ILE A 79 7.83 -7.05 -19.40
N GLU A 80 6.74 -7.62 -19.91
CA GLU A 80 5.74 -8.34 -19.11
C GLU A 80 6.41 -9.42 -18.24
N GLY A 81 6.21 -9.37 -16.93
CA GLY A 81 6.59 -10.42 -16.00
C GLY A 81 7.94 -10.22 -15.29
N LYS A 82 8.61 -9.07 -15.46
CA LYS A 82 9.81 -8.74 -14.68
C LYS A 82 9.54 -7.53 -13.79
N SER A 83 8.95 -7.76 -12.61
CA SER A 83 8.73 -6.68 -11.66
C SER A 83 10.08 -5.98 -11.38
N ALA A 84 10.17 -4.71 -11.75
CA ALA A 84 11.25 -3.83 -11.33
C ALA A 84 11.08 -3.52 -9.82
N GLY A 85 11.29 -4.54 -8.99
CA GLY A 85 11.21 -4.44 -7.54
C GLY A 85 12.41 -3.69 -7.01
N ASN A 86 12.18 -2.47 -6.50
CA ASN A 86 13.21 -1.74 -5.77
C ASN A 86 13.35 -2.32 -4.36
N VAL A 87 14.52 -2.88 -4.04
CA VAL A 87 14.85 -3.39 -2.71
C VAL A 87 15.71 -2.36 -1.98
N ILE A 88 15.19 -1.83 -0.88
CA ILE A 88 15.89 -0.84 -0.04
C ILE A 88 16.25 -1.49 1.30
N LEU A 89 17.53 -1.48 1.66
CA LEU A 89 18.01 -1.96 2.95
C LEU A 89 18.41 -0.78 3.85
N ALA A 90 17.58 -0.47 4.84
CA ALA A 90 17.91 0.51 5.87
C ALA A 90 18.77 -0.14 6.98
N LYS A 91 20.07 0.11 6.99
CA LYS A 91 21.02 -0.40 8.02
C LYS A 91 21.45 0.70 8.99
N GLY A 92 21.57 0.38 10.28
CA GLY A 92 22.10 1.30 11.29
C GLY A 92 21.70 0.92 12.71
N ILE A 93 22.24 1.63 13.71
CA ILE A 93 21.90 1.46 15.13
C ILE A 93 20.41 1.77 15.40
N PRO A 94 19.81 1.26 16.50
CA PRO A 94 18.44 1.61 16.88
C PRO A 94 18.24 3.13 17.03
N GLY A 95 17.05 3.63 16.72
CA GLY A 95 16.70 5.06 16.92
C GLY A 95 17.08 6.03 15.81
N VAL A 96 17.71 5.58 14.72
CA VAL A 96 18.12 6.47 13.59
C VAL A 96 17.05 6.68 12.52
N GLY A 97 15.79 6.33 12.79
CA GLY A 97 14.68 6.57 11.86
C GLY A 97 14.57 5.58 10.68
N LYS A 98 15.06 4.33 10.83
CA LYS A 98 14.94 3.29 9.77
C LYS A 98 13.49 3.02 9.37
N THR A 99 12.63 2.70 10.35
CA THR A 99 11.20 2.46 10.13
C THR A 99 10.50 3.71 9.62
N LEU A 100 10.77 4.85 10.27
CA LEU A 100 10.24 6.15 9.85
C LEU A 100 10.60 6.49 8.40
N THR A 101 11.79 6.10 7.92
CA THR A 101 12.18 6.32 6.52
C THR A 101 11.25 5.57 5.55
N ALA A 102 10.82 4.36 5.89
CA ALA A 102 9.89 3.59 5.06
C ALA A 102 8.49 4.22 5.03
N GLU A 103 8.00 4.70 6.18
CA GLU A 103 6.72 5.41 6.31
C GLU A 103 6.72 6.71 5.51
N VAL A 104 7.77 7.52 5.63
CA VAL A 104 7.89 8.76 4.85
C VAL A 104 7.99 8.46 3.35
N TYR A 105 8.71 7.40 2.97
CA TYR A 105 8.82 7.02 1.58
C TYR A 105 7.47 6.61 0.98
N SER A 106 6.66 5.81 1.68
CA SER A 106 5.32 5.42 1.22
C SER A 106 4.38 6.60 1.00
N GLU A 107 4.47 7.60 1.88
CA GLU A 107 3.71 8.85 1.78
C GLU A 107 4.10 9.66 0.54
N LEU A 108 5.41 9.80 0.29
CA LEU A 108 5.93 10.55 -0.84
C LEU A 108 5.54 9.95 -2.19
N ILE A 109 5.58 8.62 -2.31
CA ILE A 109 5.21 7.92 -3.55
C ILE A 109 3.70 7.68 -3.66
N LYS A 110 2.91 8.09 -2.65
CA LYS A 110 1.46 7.90 -2.55
C LYS A 110 1.04 6.45 -2.73
N ARG A 111 1.73 5.54 -2.05
CA ARG A 111 1.40 4.11 -2.03
C ARG A 111 1.23 3.64 -0.58
N PRO A 112 0.26 2.75 -0.31
CA PRO A 112 0.11 2.18 1.03
C PRO A 112 1.36 1.41 1.45
N LEU A 113 1.72 1.50 2.74
CA LEU A 113 2.79 0.71 3.34
C LEU A 113 2.20 -0.53 4.01
N TYR A 114 2.59 -1.70 3.53
CA TYR A 114 2.29 -2.97 4.19
C TYR A 114 3.50 -3.39 5.06
N SER A 115 3.28 -3.49 6.37
CA SER A 115 4.34 -3.58 7.38
C SER A 115 4.37 -4.97 8.02
N ILE A 116 5.41 -5.76 7.74
CA ILE A 116 5.54 -7.11 8.29
C ILE A 116 6.63 -7.14 9.36
N HIS A 117 6.28 -7.65 10.54
CA HIS A 117 7.22 -7.84 11.64
C HIS A 117 7.66 -9.31 11.71
N SER A 118 8.91 -9.55 12.10
CA SER A 118 9.46 -10.91 12.22
C SER A 118 8.70 -11.79 13.22
N GLY A 119 7.94 -11.20 14.14
CA GLY A 119 7.06 -11.95 15.05
C GLY A 119 5.82 -12.54 14.39
N THR A 120 5.41 -12.04 13.22
CA THR A 120 4.16 -12.43 12.54
C THR A 120 4.37 -13.50 11.47
N ILE A 121 5.62 -13.73 11.02
CA ILE A 121 5.96 -14.62 9.89
C ILE A 121 6.25 -16.07 10.37
N GLY A 122 6.40 -16.29 11.68
CA GLY A 122 6.78 -17.59 12.25
C GLY A 122 8.29 -17.75 12.43
N THR A 123 8.71 -18.84 13.07
CA THR A 123 10.11 -19.11 13.43
C THR A 123 10.75 -20.25 12.64
N THR A 124 9.96 -21.03 11.89
CA THR A 124 10.46 -22.11 11.02
C THR A 124 10.47 -21.68 9.56
N ALA A 125 11.32 -22.30 8.74
CA ALA A 125 11.39 -21.99 7.32
C ALA A 125 10.08 -22.28 6.58
N GLU A 126 9.36 -23.33 6.99
CA GLU A 126 8.06 -23.71 6.44
C GLU A 126 6.96 -22.71 6.81
N ASP A 127 6.93 -22.24 8.07
CA ASP A 127 6.01 -21.18 8.50
C ASP A 127 6.27 -19.88 7.74
N ILE A 128 7.54 -19.55 7.49
CA ILE A 128 7.93 -18.36 6.73
C ILE A 128 7.47 -18.45 5.28
N GLU A 129 7.73 -19.57 4.60
CA GLU A 129 7.30 -19.74 3.21
C GLU A 129 5.78 -19.65 3.09
N LYS A 130 5.04 -20.30 3.99
CA LYS A 130 3.59 -20.28 3.99
C LYS A 130 3.05 -18.87 4.26
N SER A 131 3.57 -18.19 5.28
CA SER A 131 3.16 -16.82 5.61
C SER A 131 3.47 -15.85 4.48
N LEU A 132 4.62 -15.99 3.81
CA LEU A 132 4.96 -15.17 2.66
C LEU A 132 4.02 -15.41 1.47
N ARG A 133 3.56 -16.64 1.22
CA ARG A 133 2.56 -16.95 0.18
C ARG A 133 1.16 -16.43 0.49
N GLU A 134 0.80 -16.30 1.76
CA GLU A 134 -0.49 -15.70 2.15
C GLU A 134 -0.45 -14.17 2.05
N VAL A 135 0.74 -13.60 2.18
CA VAL A 135 0.98 -12.15 2.13
C VAL A 135 1.22 -11.61 0.71
N PHE A 136 1.88 -12.38 -0.16
CA PHE A 136 2.28 -12.00 -1.52
C PHE A 136 1.64 -12.90 -2.58
#